data_AF-A0A1H3QTU7-F1
#
_entry.id   AF-A0A1H3QTU7-F1
#
_cell.length_a   1.000
_cell.length_b   1.000
_cell.length_c   1.000
_cell.angle_alpha   90.00
_cell.angle_beta   90.00
_cell.angle_gamma   90.00
#
_symmetry.space_group_name_H-M   'P 1'
#
loop_
_entity.id
_entity.type
_entity.pdbx_description
1 polymer ?
#
loop_
_entity_poly.entity_id
_entity_poly.type
_entity_poly.pdbx_seq_one_letter_code
_entity_poly.pdbx_strand_id
1 'polypeptide(L)'
;MALSNEDLPPAWLRDYATIEADIGRMEEFAAKLDAEVRDNFTPHVARIYDDMSVDLPEVYTDFPELASFVDAHQASALDTADLIYFYREATGAFATAAGTVSAQYRDADAFATARVSDVKEALNATSAATPEAGWRPPDA
;
A
#
# COMPACT_ATOMS: atom_id res chain seq x y z
N MET A 1 7.14 30.24 1.04
CA MET A 1 6.87 29.72 2.40
C MET A 1 7.40 28.31 2.45
N ALA A 2 8.27 27.99 3.41
CA ALA A 2 8.64 26.61 3.65
C ALA A 2 7.47 25.92 4.35
N LEU A 3 7.08 24.74 3.87
CA LEU A 3 6.07 23.90 4.53
C LEU A 3 6.59 23.55 5.94
N SER A 4 5.69 23.60 6.93
CA SER A 4 6.05 23.21 8.29
C SER A 4 6.35 21.70 8.32
N ASN A 5 7.07 21.23 9.35
CA ASN A 5 7.43 19.81 9.44
C ASN A 5 6.18 18.89 9.53
N GLU A 6 5.04 19.45 9.93
CA GLU A 6 3.72 18.82 10.04
C GLU A 6 3.02 18.71 8.67
N ASP A 7 3.32 19.61 7.73
CA ASP A 7 2.75 19.60 6.37
C ASP A 7 3.52 18.68 5.41
N LEU A 8 4.63 18.11 5.87
CA LEU A 8 5.43 17.19 5.07
C LEU A 8 4.92 15.75 5.26
N PRO A 9 5.04 14.89 4.22
CA PRO A 9 4.83 13.46 4.38
C PRO A 9 5.66 12.89 5.55
N PRO A 10 5.20 11.79 6.18
CA PRO A 10 5.95 11.11 7.22
C PRO A 10 7.40 10.86 6.78
N ALA A 11 8.37 10.97 7.68
CA ALA A 11 9.80 10.90 7.33
C ALA A 11 10.16 9.65 6.50
N TRP A 12 9.52 8.51 6.80
CA TRP A 12 9.70 7.23 6.08
C TRP A 12 9.12 7.22 4.65
N LEU A 13 8.30 8.21 4.30
CA LEU A 13 7.63 8.38 3.00
C LEU A 13 8.12 9.62 2.22
N ARG A 14 9.00 10.47 2.79
CA ARG A 14 9.40 11.75 2.18
C ARG A 14 10.09 11.62 0.83
N ASP A 15 10.81 10.52 0.61
CA ASP A 15 11.54 10.27 -0.64
C ASP A 15 10.65 9.61 -1.72
N TYR A 16 9.39 9.36 -1.39
CA TYR A 16 8.49 8.56 -2.19
C TYR A 16 7.60 9.44 -3.09
N ALA A 17 7.80 9.35 -4.41
CA ALA A 17 7.07 10.13 -5.43
C ALA A 17 5.96 9.31 -6.13
N THR A 18 5.04 10.01 -6.79
CA THR A 18 3.79 9.58 -7.46
C THR A 18 3.70 8.10 -7.86
N ILE A 19 2.71 7.39 -7.29
CA ILE A 19 2.43 5.95 -7.45
C ILE A 19 1.85 5.58 -8.82
N GLU A 20 1.41 6.57 -9.59
CA GLU A 20 0.34 6.41 -10.60
C GLU A 20 0.67 5.48 -11.80
N ALA A 21 1.93 5.05 -11.98
CA ALA A 21 2.27 4.08 -13.03
C ALA A 21 3.51 3.19 -12.76
N ASP A 22 4.07 3.19 -11.55
CA ASP A 22 5.28 2.41 -11.24
C ASP A 22 4.95 1.32 -10.22
N ILE A 23 4.76 0.10 -10.75
CA ILE A 23 4.40 -1.09 -9.97
C ILE A 23 5.52 -1.48 -8.99
N GLY A 24 6.79 -1.22 -9.35
CA GLY A 24 7.93 -1.45 -8.47
C GLY A 24 7.91 -0.50 -7.28
N ARG A 25 7.46 0.74 -7.48
CA ARG A 25 7.21 1.69 -6.39
C ARG A 25 6.10 1.17 -5.49
N MET A 26 4.95 0.75 -6.02
CA MET A 26 3.83 0.28 -5.19
C MET A 26 4.19 -0.89 -4.27
N GLU A 27 5.08 -1.79 -4.71
CA GLU A 27 5.67 -2.84 -3.89
C GLU A 27 6.58 -2.27 -2.78
N GLU A 28 7.45 -1.32 -3.12
CA GLU A 28 8.31 -0.63 -2.16
C GLU A 28 7.50 0.13 -1.10
N PHE A 29 6.40 0.78 -1.50
CA PHE A 29 5.47 1.43 -0.57
C PHE A 29 4.80 0.43 0.36
N ALA A 30 4.29 -0.67 -0.18
CA ALA A 30 3.67 -1.72 0.62
C ALA A 30 4.65 -2.25 1.67
N ALA A 31 5.89 -2.52 1.27
CA ALA A 31 6.95 -3.00 2.17
C ALA A 31 7.31 -1.96 3.25
N LYS A 32 7.45 -0.69 2.87
CA LYS A 32 7.73 0.41 3.82
C LYS A 32 6.59 0.60 4.81
N LEU A 33 5.35 0.53 4.34
CA LEU A 33 4.16 0.67 5.17
C LEU A 33 4.03 -0.49 6.17
N ASP A 34 4.25 -1.73 5.74
CA ASP A 34 4.25 -2.89 6.63
C ASP A 34 5.37 -2.82 7.67
N ALA A 35 6.57 -2.41 7.25
CA ALA A 35 7.70 -2.22 8.16
C ALA A 35 7.40 -1.15 9.22
N GLU A 36 6.83 0.00 8.84
CA GLU A 36 6.44 1.04 9.79
C GLU A 36 5.41 0.53 10.81
N VAL A 37 4.39 -0.21 10.36
CA VAL A 37 3.38 -0.79 11.25
C VAL A 37 4.00 -1.81 12.19
N ARG A 38 4.87 -2.68 11.70
CA ARG A 38 5.46 -3.77 12.48
C ARG A 38 6.52 -3.28 13.46
N ASP A 39 7.40 -2.39 13.02
CA ASP A 39 8.59 -1.97 13.77
C ASP A 39 8.35 -0.75 14.66
N ASN A 40 7.45 0.15 14.27
CA ASN A 40 7.20 1.39 15.00
C ASN A 40 5.83 1.40 15.69
N PHE A 41 4.76 1.10 14.95
CA PHE A 41 3.41 1.22 15.52
C PHE A 41 3.08 0.09 16.51
N THR A 42 3.19 -1.17 16.08
CA THR A 42 2.80 -2.37 16.84
C THR A 42 3.39 -2.44 18.26
N PRO A 43 4.69 -2.13 18.48
CA PRO A 43 5.29 -2.16 19.82
C PRO A 43 4.68 -1.16 20.81
N HIS A 44 4.02 -0.11 20.32
CA HIS A 44 3.47 0.97 21.14
C HIS A 44 1.95 0.89 21.34
N VAL A 45 1.24 0.12 20.50
CA VAL A 45 -0.23 0.01 20.55
C VAL A 45 -0.73 -0.46 21.91
N ALA A 46 -0.13 -1.50 22.50
CA ALA A 46 -0.58 -2.04 23.78
C ALA A 46 -0.52 -0.98 24.90
N ARG A 47 0.59 -0.23 24.96
CA ARG A 47 0.75 0.85 25.95
C ARG A 47 -0.28 1.96 25.75
N ILE A 48 -0.53 2.36 24.50
CA ILE A 48 -1.52 3.40 24.20
C ILE A 48 -2.92 2.94 24.60
N TYR A 49 -3.27 1.68 24.29
CA TYR A 49 -4.55 1.11 24.67
C TYR A 49 -4.71 1.07 26.21
N ASP A 50 -3.68 0.60 26.93
CA ASP A 50 -3.69 0.55 28.40
C ASP A 50 -3.84 1.96 28.99
N ASP A 51 -3.12 2.96 28.47
CA ASP A 51 -3.20 4.35 28.95
C ASP A 51 -4.58 4.98 28.70
N MET A 52 -5.29 4.54 27.65
CA MET A 52 -6.59 5.11 27.25
C MET A 52 -7.80 4.34 27.81
N SER A 53 -7.59 3.12 28.30
CA SER A 53 -8.63 2.27 28.90
C SER A 53 -8.62 2.26 30.43
N VAL A 54 -7.86 3.18 31.05
CA VAL A 54 -7.79 3.31 32.50
C VAL A 54 -9.16 3.65 33.09
N ASP A 55 -9.55 2.91 34.12
CA ASP A 55 -10.75 3.21 34.90
C ASP A 55 -10.61 4.58 35.58
N LEU A 56 -11.57 5.46 35.28
CA LEU A 56 -11.64 6.76 35.90
C LEU A 56 -12.22 6.64 37.32
N PRO A 57 -11.78 7.49 38.26
CA PRO A 57 -12.29 7.46 39.63
C PRO A 57 -13.80 7.75 39.67
N GLU A 58 -14.46 7.22 40.71
CA GLU A 58 -15.89 7.44 40.93
C GLU A 58 -16.21 8.94 40.99
N VAL A 59 -17.16 9.37 40.16
CA VAL A 59 -17.43 10.79 39.96
C VAL A 59 -18.32 11.32 41.07
N TYR A 60 -17.99 12.50 41.59
CA TYR A 60 -18.81 13.19 42.57
C TYR A 60 -20.16 13.57 41.96
N THR A 61 -21.25 12.96 42.46
CA THR A 61 -22.58 13.01 41.84
C THR A 61 -23.31 14.33 42.01
N ASP A 62 -22.87 15.20 42.92
CA ASP A 62 -23.55 16.48 43.18
C ASP A 62 -23.25 17.53 42.10
N PHE A 63 -22.36 17.24 41.15
CA PHE A 63 -22.05 18.11 40.02
C PHE A 63 -22.29 17.35 38.69
N PRO A 64 -23.54 17.37 38.17
CA PRO A 64 -23.94 16.53 37.04
C PRO A 64 -23.14 16.82 35.76
N GLU A 65 -22.66 18.05 35.56
CA GLU A 65 -21.83 18.41 34.42
C GLU A 65 -20.47 17.69 34.43
N LEU A 66 -19.88 17.47 35.61
CA LEU A 66 -18.64 16.69 35.72
C LEU A 66 -18.91 15.22 35.44
N ALA A 67 -20.03 14.67 35.90
CA ALA A 67 -20.42 13.30 35.59
C ALA A 67 -20.59 13.09 34.08
N SER A 68 -21.31 14.00 33.40
CA SER A 68 -21.46 13.95 31.94
C SER A 68 -20.13 14.15 31.20
N PHE A 69 -19.25 15.03 31.70
CA PHE A 69 -17.92 15.24 31.11
C PHE A 69 -17.06 13.98 31.21
N VAL A 70 -17.00 13.34 32.39
CA VAL A 70 -16.21 12.13 32.62
C VAL A 70 -16.69 10.97 31.74
N ASP A 71 -18.01 10.79 31.62
CA ASP A 71 -18.62 9.77 30.75
C ASP A 71 -18.27 10.00 29.27
N ALA A 72 -18.48 11.22 28.77
CA ALA A 72 -18.16 11.56 27.38
C ALA A 72 -16.65 11.45 27.10
N HIS A 73 -15.81 11.80 28.07
CA HIS A 73 -14.36 11.66 27.97
C HIS A 73 -13.96 10.17 27.89
N GLN A 74 -14.50 9.32 28.77
CA GLN A 74 -14.20 7.89 28.76
C GLN A 74 -14.66 7.22 27.46
N ALA A 75 -15.86 7.55 26.97
CA ALA A 75 -16.33 7.06 25.68
C ALA A 75 -15.39 7.47 24.54
N SER A 76 -14.99 8.75 24.49
CA SER A 76 -14.07 9.24 23.47
C SER A 76 -12.68 8.60 23.55
N ALA A 77 -12.19 8.31 24.75
CA ALA A 77 -10.92 7.63 24.97
C ALA A 77 -10.96 6.19 24.47
N LEU A 78 -12.05 5.45 24.76
CA LEU A 78 -12.24 4.09 24.26
C LEU A 78 -12.39 4.04 22.74
N ASP A 79 -13.22 4.92 22.15
CA ASP A 79 -13.38 5.01 20.69
C ASP A 79 -12.05 5.29 19.99
N THR A 80 -11.22 6.16 20.59
CA THR A 80 -9.89 6.47 20.05
C THR A 80 -8.93 5.30 20.21
N ALA A 81 -8.96 4.58 21.34
CA ALA A 81 -8.13 3.40 21.57
C ALA A 81 -8.46 2.29 20.56
N ASP A 82 -9.74 2.06 20.28
CA ASP A 82 -10.20 1.11 19.27
C ASP A 82 -9.74 1.51 17.87
N LEU A 83 -9.86 2.79 17.50
CA LEU A 83 -9.39 3.30 16.21
C LEU A 83 -7.88 3.01 16.02
N ILE A 84 -7.07 3.30 17.04
CA ILE A 84 -5.63 3.04 17.03
C ILE A 84 -5.35 1.54 16.93
N TYR A 85 -6.09 0.72 17.67
CA TYR A 85 -5.93 -0.72 17.61
C TYR A 85 -6.22 -1.27 16.19
N PHE A 86 -7.32 -0.85 15.56
CA PHE A 86 -7.71 -1.29 14.22
C PHE A 86 -6.86 -0.69 13.10
N TYR A 87 -6.21 0.47 13.33
CA TYR A 87 -5.32 1.09 12.36
C TYR A 87 -4.20 0.13 11.91
N ARG A 88 -3.66 -0.69 12.82
CA ARG A 88 -2.67 -1.73 12.51
C ARG A 88 -3.19 -2.72 11.47
N GLU A 89 -4.38 -3.26 11.70
CA GLU A 89 -4.98 -4.27 10.83
C GLU A 89 -5.32 -3.70 9.45
N ALA A 90 -5.98 -2.54 9.42
CA ALA A 90 -6.36 -1.87 8.18
C ALA A 90 -5.12 -1.54 7.32
N THR A 91 -4.04 -1.07 7.96
CA THR A 91 -2.81 -0.71 7.28
C THR A 91 -2.06 -1.94 6.75
N GLY A 92 -2.00 -3.03 7.53
CA GLY A 92 -1.44 -4.30 7.07
C GLY A 92 -2.23 -4.93 5.91
N ALA A 93 -3.56 -4.82 5.95
CA ALA A 93 -4.42 -5.25 4.85
C ALA A 93 -4.15 -4.45 3.57
N PHE A 94 -3.95 -3.12 3.70
CA PHE A 94 -3.59 -2.27 2.57
C PHE A 94 -2.23 -2.65 1.97
N ALA A 95 -1.21 -2.85 2.81
CA ALA A 95 0.11 -3.30 2.36
C ALA A 95 0.03 -4.66 1.62
N THR A 96 -0.73 -5.60 2.17
CA THR A 96 -0.96 -6.91 1.53
C THR A 96 -1.65 -6.78 0.16
N ALA A 97 -2.66 -5.92 0.06
CA ALA A 97 -3.36 -5.67 -1.19
C ALA A 97 -2.44 -5.03 -2.24
N ALA A 98 -1.66 -4.02 -1.86
CA ALA A 98 -0.70 -3.36 -2.74
C ALA A 98 0.39 -4.34 -3.24
N GLY A 99 0.89 -5.22 -2.37
CA GLY A 99 1.82 -6.29 -2.77
C GLY A 99 1.19 -7.29 -3.74
N THR A 100 -0.06 -7.68 -3.49
CA THR A 100 -0.82 -8.60 -4.38
C THR A 100 -1.02 -8.01 -5.77
N VAL A 101 -1.48 -6.75 -5.86
CA VAL A 101 -1.66 -6.06 -7.14
C VAL A 101 -0.33 -5.94 -7.87
N SER A 102 0.74 -5.60 -7.15
CA SER A 102 2.07 -5.44 -7.77
C SER A 102 2.60 -6.75 -8.35
N ALA A 103 2.39 -7.87 -7.65
CA ALA A 103 2.75 -9.20 -8.15
C ALA A 103 1.99 -9.57 -9.43
N GLN A 104 0.67 -9.36 -9.46
CA GLN A 104 -0.17 -9.68 -10.61
C GLN A 104 0.25 -8.88 -11.86
N TYR A 105 0.57 -7.60 -11.69
CA TYR A 105 1.06 -6.77 -12.79
C TYR A 105 2.42 -7.23 -13.32
N ARG A 106 3.36 -7.58 -12.43
CA ARG A 106 4.68 -8.09 -12.83
C ARG A 106 4.56 -9.36 -13.67
N ASP A 107 3.71 -10.28 -13.25
CA ASP A 107 3.48 -11.54 -13.97
C ASP A 107 2.85 -11.28 -15.35
N ALA A 108 1.91 -10.34 -15.44
CA ALA A 108 1.29 -9.94 -16.69
C ALA A 108 2.30 -9.31 -17.67
N ASP A 109 3.17 -8.41 -17.19
CA ASP A 109 4.22 -7.78 -17.99
C ASP A 109 5.27 -8.78 -18.48
N ALA A 110 5.67 -9.72 -17.61
CA ALA A 110 6.57 -10.80 -17.98
C ALA A 110 5.97 -11.68 -19.09
N PHE A 111 4.68 -12.03 -18.96
CA PHE A 111 3.96 -12.79 -19.98
C PHE A 111 3.83 -12.03 -21.30
N ALA A 112 3.47 -10.74 -21.26
CA ALA A 112 3.38 -9.89 -22.44
C ALA A 112 4.74 -9.76 -23.15
N THR A 113 5.82 -9.60 -22.38
CA THR A 113 7.20 -9.54 -22.89
C THR A 113 7.58 -10.83 -23.62
N ALA A 114 7.29 -12.00 -23.02
CA ALA A 114 7.53 -13.29 -23.65
C ALA A 114 6.77 -13.42 -24.99
N ARG A 115 5.48 -13.07 -25.00
CA ARG A 115 4.66 -13.10 -26.22
C ARG A 115 5.19 -12.19 -27.32
N VAL A 116 5.64 -10.99 -26.96
CA VAL A 116 6.24 -10.06 -27.93
C VAL A 116 7.56 -10.62 -28.46
N SER A 117 8.36 -11.29 -27.63
CA SER A 117 9.60 -11.97 -28.08
C SER A 117 9.28 -13.07 -29.09
N ASP A 118 8.33 -13.95 -28.78
CA ASP A 118 7.91 -15.05 -29.66
C ASP A 118 7.46 -14.53 -31.03
N VAL A 119 6.66 -13.46 -31.06
CA VAL A 119 6.18 -12.84 -32.30
C VAL A 119 7.34 -12.24 -33.10
N LYS A 120 8.29 -11.57 -32.44
CA LYS A 120 9.48 -11.01 -33.10
C LYS A 120 10.37 -12.11 -33.69
N GLU A 121 10.57 -13.20 -32.98
CA GLU A 121 11.32 -14.36 -33.47
C GLU A 121 10.65 -14.99 -34.69
N ALA A 122 9.33 -15.21 -34.63
CA ALA A 122 8.57 -15.74 -35.76
C ALA A 122 8.62 -14.82 -36.98
N LEU A 123 8.50 -13.49 -36.78
CA LEU A 123 8.58 -12.51 -37.86
C LEU A 123 9.97 -12.49 -38.52
N ASN A 124 11.04 -12.55 -37.71
CA ASN A 124 12.41 -12.61 -38.21
C ASN A 124 12.69 -13.89 -38.99
N ALA A 125 12.21 -15.04 -38.50
CA ALA A 125 12.32 -16.32 -39.21
C ALA A 125 11.61 -16.29 -40.58
N THR A 126 10.46 -15.62 -40.65
CA THR A 126 9.69 -15.47 -41.90
C THR A 126 10.36 -14.49 -42.86
N SER A 127 11.01 -13.44 -42.34
CA SER A 127 11.75 -12.45 -43.15
C SER A 127 13.07 -12.98 -43.69
N ALA A 128 13.70 -13.94 -43.00
CA ALA A 128 14.88 -14.67 -43.48
C ALA A 128 14.55 -15.69 -44.59
N ALA A 129 13.29 -16.14 -44.67
CA ALA A 129 12.79 -16.95 -45.78
C ALA A 129 12.57 -16.06 -47.01
N THR A 130 13.66 -15.77 -47.73
CA THR A 130 13.58 -15.21 -49.09
C THR A 130 12.80 -16.22 -49.95
N PRO A 131 11.78 -15.81 -50.72
CA PRO A 131 11.10 -16.73 -51.63
C PRO A 131 12.14 -17.33 -52.58
N GLU A 132 12.20 -18.65 -52.68
CA GLU A 132 13.08 -19.30 -53.67
C GLU A 132 12.79 -18.69 -55.04
N ALA A 133 13.84 -18.17 -55.70
CA ALA A 133 13.80 -17.67 -57.05
C ALA A 133 13.57 -18.84 -58.03
N GLY A 134 12.35 -19.36 -58.06
CA GLY A 134 11.96 -20.54 -58.83
C GLY A 134 10.74 -20.34 -59.73
N TRP A 135 10.08 -19.19 -59.69
CA TRP A 135 8.98 -18.93 -60.62
C TRP A 135 9.53 -18.53 -62.00
N ARG A 136 9.55 -19.50 -62.93
CA ARG A 136 9.61 -19.23 -64.37
C ARG A 136 8.17 -19.17 -64.92
N PRO A 137 7.74 -18.05 -65.53
CA PRO A 137 6.47 -18.01 -66.24
C PRO A 137 6.49 -18.99 -67.42
N PRO A 138 5.38 -19.69 -67.73
CA PRO A 138 5.29 -20.54 -68.91
C PRO A 138 5.33 -19.68 -70.18
N ASP A 139 6.14 -20.12 -71.13
CA ASP A 139 6.46 -19.43 -72.38
C ASP A 139 5.19 -19.03 -73.18
N ALA A 140 5.21 -17.79 -73.69
CA ALA A 140 4.20 -17.21 -74.59
C ALA A 140 4.52 -17.50 -76.06
#